data_AF-A0A2N8MBB5-F1
#
_entry.id   AF-A0A2N8MBB5-F1
#
_cell.length_a   1.000
_cell.length_b   1.000
_cell.length_c   1.000
_cell.angle_alpha   90.00
_cell.angle_beta   90.00
_cell.angle_gamma   90.00
#
_symmetry.space_group_name_H-M   'P 1'
#
loop_
_entity.id
_entity.type
_entity.pdbx_description
1 polymer ?
#
loop_
_entity_poly.entity_id
_entity_poly.type
_entity_poly.pdbx_seq_one_letter_code
_entity_poly.pdbx_strand_id
1 'polypeptide(L)' 'MTQDNAANDNLIDRTRQVWQPRLGRDLTYEDARQIMHNVTGLFGILAEWSRAEKLAAANDAATPNNGEVRHES' A
#
# COMPACT_ATOMS: atom_id res chain seq x y z
N MET A 1 23.57 19.37 4.68
CA MET A 1 22.95 18.10 5.07
C MET A 1 21.49 18.19 4.68
N THR A 2 21.04 17.32 3.78
CA THR A 2 19.71 17.35 3.16
C THR A 2 18.66 16.84 4.14
N GLN A 3 17.56 17.58 4.28
CA GLN A 3 16.48 17.34 5.25
C GLN A 3 15.85 15.94 5.13
N ASP A 4 15.92 15.33 3.94
CA ASP A 4 15.38 14.00 3.65
C ASP A 4 16.07 12.87 4.42
N ASN A 5 17.38 13.01 4.69
CA ASN A 5 18.11 12.00 5.46
C ASN A 5 17.65 11.97 6.92
N ALA A 6 17.49 13.14 7.55
CA ALA A 6 17.04 13.22 8.93
C ALA A 6 15.61 12.71 9.13
N ALA A 7 14.72 12.95 8.14
CA ALA A 7 13.36 12.43 8.16
C ALA A 7 13.34 10.89 8.01
N ASN A 8 14.17 10.33 7.12
CA ASN A 8 14.31 8.89 6.96
C ASN A 8 14.91 8.22 8.20
N ASP A 9 15.92 8.82 8.82
CA ASP A 9 16.53 8.29 10.04
C ASP A 9 15.49 8.23 11.18
N ASN A 10 14.62 9.25 11.29
CA ASN A 10 13.52 9.26 12.26
C ASN A 10 12.51 8.12 12.03
N LEU A 11 12.20 7.80 10.77
CA LEU A 11 11.31 6.69 10.42
C LEU A 11 11.93 5.32 10.72
N ILE A 12 13.24 5.17 10.53
CA ILE A 12 13.96 3.93 10.85
C ILE A 12 13.97 3.71 12.37
N ASP A 13 14.25 4.74 13.16
CA ASP A 13 14.18 4.69 14.62
C ASP A 13 12.77 4.34 15.10
N ARG A 14 11.74 4.96 14.49
CA ARG A 14 10.35 4.65 14.80
C ARG A 14 10.00 3.21 14.45
N THR A 15 10.48 2.71 13.32
CA THR A 15 10.30 1.31 12.92
C THR A 15 10.91 0.38 13.96
N ARG A 16 12.13 0.67 14.42
CA ARG A 16 12.74 -0.12 15.49
C ARG A 16 11.91 -0.11 16.77
N GLN A 17 11.43 1.05 17.23
CA GLN A 17 10.58 1.15 18.44
C GLN A 17 9.31 0.31 18.34
N VAL A 18 8.67 0.27 17.17
CA VAL A 18 7.45 -0.51 16.95
C VAL A 18 7.75 -2.01 16.91
N TRP A 19 8.80 -2.43 16.22
CA TRP A 19 9.00 -3.86 15.94
C TRP A 19 9.85 -4.58 16.99
N GLN A 20 10.76 -3.89 17.68
CA GLN A 20 11.66 -4.46 18.70
C GLN A 20 10.92 -5.26 19.78
N PRO A 21 9.83 -4.77 20.43
CA PRO A 21 9.13 -5.55 21.46
C PRO A 21 8.31 -6.74 20.90
N ARG A 22 8.15 -6.83 19.57
CA ARG A 22 7.35 -7.89 18.90
C ARG A 22 8.22 -9.02 18.37
N LEU A 23 9.53 -8.81 18.36
CA LEU A 23 10.51 -9.77 17.86
C LEU A 23 11.27 -10.33 19.06
N GLY A 24 11.42 -11.66 19.12
CA GLY A 24 12.24 -12.33 20.13
C GLY A 24 13.75 -12.18 19.91
N ARG A 25 14.17 -11.15 19.16
CA ARG A 25 15.57 -10.86 18.81
C ARG A 25 15.77 -9.35 18.73
N ASP A 26 17.02 -8.94 18.90
CA ASP A 26 17.38 -7.55 18.69
C ASP A 26 17.29 -7.13 17.22
N LEU A 27 16.67 -5.97 16.99
CA LEU A 27 16.63 -5.35 15.68
C LEU A 27 17.83 -4.42 15.51
N THR A 28 18.60 -4.64 14.45
CA THR A 28 19.61 -3.68 14.01
C THR A 28 18.97 -2.51 13.26
N TYR A 29 19.75 -1.45 13.03
CA TYR A 29 19.31 -0.32 12.19
C TYR A 29 18.98 -0.77 10.76
N GLU A 30 19.78 -1.68 10.19
CA GLU A 30 19.52 -2.20 8.84
C GLU A 30 18.26 -3.07 8.80
N ASP A 31 18.01 -3.89 9.83
CA ASP A 31 16.76 -4.65 9.91
C ASP A 31 15.54 -3.71 9.93
N ALA A 32 15.60 -2.62 10.71
CA ALA A 32 14.54 -1.63 10.77
C ALA A 32 14.35 -0.92 9.41
N ARG A 33 15.45 -0.60 8.71
CA ARG A 33 15.40 -0.03 7.35
C ARG A 33 14.73 -0.99 6.36
N GLN A 34 15.07 -2.28 6.41
CA GLN A 34 14.47 -3.30 5.55
C GLN A 34 12.99 -3.53 5.87
N ILE A 35 12.61 -3.57 7.14
CA ILE A 35 11.20 -3.65 7.55
C ILE A 35 10.41 -2.46 7.00
N MET A 36 10.92 -1.24 7.18
CA MET A 36 10.29 -0.02 6.67
C MET A 36 10.10 -0.10 5.15
N HIS A 37 11.14 -0.49 4.41
CA HIS A 37 11.07 -0.64 2.96
C HIS A 37 10.03 -1.68 2.52
N ASN A 38 10.06 -2.87 3.12
CA ASN A 38 9.17 -3.98 2.76
C ASN A 38 7.70 -3.65 3.06
N VAL A 39 7.42 -3.08 4.24
CA VAL A 39 6.06 -2.67 4.62
C VAL A 39 5.54 -1.58 3.69
N THR A 40 6.36 -0.58 3.39
CA THR A 40 5.98 0.51 2.48
C THR A 40 5.69 -0.03 1.06
N GLY A 41 6.54 -0.93 0.55
CA GLY A 41 6.33 -1.58 -0.75
C GLY A 41 5.04 -2.39 -0.82
N LEU A 42 4.76 -3.21 0.20
CA LEU A 42 3.54 -4.01 0.27
C LEU A 42 2.28 -3.14 0.23
N PHE A 43 2.21 -2.07 1.04
CA PHE A 43 1.06 -1.18 1.03
C PHE A 43 0.95 -0.37 -0.26
N GLY A 44 2.06 -0.09 -0.95
CA GLY A 44 2.05 0.49 -2.29
C GLY A 44 1.31 -0.40 -3.31
N ILE A 45 1.61 -1.69 -3.32
CA ILE A 45 0.95 -2.67 -4.20
C ILE A 45 -0.54 -2.77 -3.88
N LEU A 46 -0.91 -2.88 -2.60
CA LEU A 46 -2.31 -2.95 -2.18
C LEU A 46 -3.09 -1.67 -2.56
N ALA A 47 -2.46 -0.51 -2.45
CA ALA A 47 -3.05 0.75 -2.86
C ALA A 47 -3.27 0.83 -4.39
N GLU A 48 -2.35 0.28 -5.18
CA GLU A 48 -2.49 0.19 -6.63
C GLU A 48 -3.69 -0.68 -7.02
N TRP A 49 -3.80 -1.90 -6.46
CA TRP A 49 -4.93 -2.79 -6.72
C TRP A 49 -6.26 -2.16 -6.30
N SER A 50 -6.32 -1.54 -5.12
CA SER A 50 -7.53 -0.86 -4.66
C SER A 50 -7.97 0.29 -5.58
N ARG A 51 -7.02 1.00 -6.21
CA ARG A 51 -7.32 2.04 -7.19
C ARG A 51 -7.83 1.43 -8.50
N ALA A 52 -7.20 0.35 -8.97
CA ALA A 52 -7.61 -0.35 -10.18
C ALA A 52 -9.03 -0.90 -10.07
N GLU A 53 -9.39 -1.52 -8.94
CA GLU A 53 -10.74 -2.03 -8.67
C GLU A 53 -11.79 -0.91 -8.70
N LYS A 54 -11.49 0.24 -8.09
CA LYS A 54 -12.39 1.40 -8.08
C LYS A 54 -12.61 1.97 -9.49
N LEU A 55 -11.54 2.01 -10.30
CA LEU A 55 -11.64 2.45 -11.69
C LEU A 55 -12.43 1.47 -12.55
N ALA A 56 -12.24 0.16 -12.37
CA ALA A 56 -13.02 -0.86 -13.06
C ALA A 56 -14.52 -0.75 -12.73
N ALA A 57 -14.86 -0.64 -11.44
CA ALA A 57 -16.24 -0.49 -11.01
C ALA A 57 -16.90 0.81 -11.55
N ALA A 58 -16.15 1.91 -11.63
CA ALA A 58 -16.64 3.16 -12.21
C ALA A 58 -16.89 3.04 -13.72
N ASN A 59 -16.03 2.30 -14.44
CA ASN A 59 -16.19 2.06 -15.87
C ASN A 59 -17.39 1.13 -16.15
N ASP A 60 -17.58 0.08 -15.35
CA ASP A 60 -18.72 -0.86 -15.49
C ASP A 60 -20.06 -0.15 -15.22
N ALA A 61 -20.09 0.77 -14.25
CA ALA A 61 -21.28 1.61 -13.98
C ALA A 61 -21.56 2.64 -15.09
N ALA A 62 -20.55 3.00 -15.88
CA ALA A 62 -20.68 3.95 -16.99
C ALA A 62 -21.13 3.28 -18.30
N THR A 63 -21.07 1.96 -18.42
CA THR A 63 -21.66 1.21 -19.54
C THR A 63 -23.19 1.22 -19.43
N PRO A 64 -23.92 1.92 -20.32
CA PRO A 64 -25.37 1.86 -20.33
C PRO A 64 -25.79 0.46 -20.80
N ASN A 65 -26.78 -0.13 -20.13
CA ASN A 65 -27.47 -1.35 -20.57
C ASN A 65 -28.23 -1.06 -21.89
N ASN A 66 -27.50 -1.03 -23.00
CA ASN A 66 -28.04 -0.98 -24.34
C ASN A 66 -28.22 -2.41 -24.84
N GLY A 67 -29.26 -3.12 -24.41
CA GLY A 67 -29.48 -4.45 -25.02
C GLY A 67 -30.60 -5.35 -24.55
N GLU A 68 -31.49 -4.98 -23.62
CA GLU A 68 -32.67 -5.82 -23.35
C GLU A 68 -33.84 -5.40 -24.25
N VAL A 69 -33.76 -5.79 -25.53
CA VAL A 69 -34.92 -5.78 -26.43
C VAL A 69 -35.69 -7.07 -26.19
N ARG A 70 -36.76 -6.96 -25.38
CA ARG A 70 -37.79 -7.98 -25.21
C ARG A 70 -38.41 -8.29 -26.57
N HIS A 71 -38.01 -9.38 -27.21
CA HIS A 71 -38.73 -9.93 -28.35
C HIS A 71 -39.94 -10.72 -27.83
N GLU A 72 -41.07 -10.03 -27.74
CA GLU A 72 -42.37 -10.67 -27.80
C GLU A 72 -42.81 -10.74 -29.26
N SER A 73 -42.86 -11.96 -29.82
CA SER A 73 -43.76 -12.41 -30.90
C SER A 73 -43.55 -13.89 -31.17
#